data_AF-A0A7J6TWR0-F1
#
_entry.id   AF-A0A7J6TWR0-F1
#
_cell.length_a   1.000
_cell.length_b   1.000
_cell.length_c   1.000
_cell.angle_alpha   90.00
_cell.angle_beta   90.00
_cell.angle_gamma   90.00
#
_symmetry.space_group_name_H-M   'P 1'
#
loop_
_entity.id
_entity.type
_entity.pdbx_description
1 polymer ?
#
loop_
_entity_poly.entity_id
_entity_poly.type
_entity_poly.pdbx_seq_one_letter_code
_entity_poly.pdbx_strand_id
1 'polypeptide(L)'
;LPMNLQDSIVKVLEKEFKGRDNTTGIARMWRHHKNGFLYIKKEVFDYLPVIGLRLDDKPDSAAVKIHPRHYCQNAGTEEVAVFVRYSTVSVLGTPLFRAYRVHVDYTNHKIALLEN
;
A
#
# COMPACT_ATOMS: atom_id res chain seq x y z
N LEU A 1 7.70 -16.41 -9.18
CA LEU A 1 6.98 -15.17 -9.57
C LEU A 1 7.32 -14.10 -8.54
N PRO A 2 7.65 -12.86 -8.96
CA PRO A 2 7.87 -11.77 -8.01
C PRO A 2 6.61 -11.62 -7.15
N MET A 3 6.80 -11.60 -5.83
CA MET A 3 5.70 -11.45 -4.88
C MET A 3 5.01 -10.11 -5.11
N ASN A 4 3.69 -10.12 -5.25
CA ASN A 4 2.96 -8.87 -5.46
C ASN A 4 2.93 -8.05 -4.15
N LEU A 5 2.76 -6.74 -4.29
CA LEU A 5 2.85 -5.81 -3.15
C LEU A 5 1.75 -6.04 -2.11
N GLN A 6 0.57 -6.49 -2.55
CA GLN A 6 -0.56 -6.81 -1.66
C GLN A 6 -0.26 -8.06 -0.81
N ASP A 7 0.32 -9.10 -1.40
CA ASP A 7 0.79 -10.30 -0.70
C ASP A 7 1.93 -9.97 0.27
N SER A 8 2.78 -9.01 -0.07
CA SER A 8 3.84 -8.53 0.82
C SER A 8 3.28 -7.85 2.08
N ILE A 9 2.23 -7.02 1.91
CA ILE A 9 1.50 -6.41 3.03
C ILE A 9 0.85 -7.52 3.88
N VAL A 10 0.20 -8.49 3.25
CA VAL A 10 -0.41 -9.63 3.96
C VAL A 10 0.64 -10.39 4.75
N LYS A 11 1.82 -10.69 4.19
CA LYS A 11 2.89 -11.38 4.93
C LYS A 11 3.43 -10.60 6.12
N VAL A 12 3.49 -9.27 6.03
CA VAL A 12 3.85 -8.43 7.18
C VAL A 12 2.79 -8.58 8.26
N LEU A 13 1.51 -8.47 7.92
CA LEU A 13 0.42 -8.68 8.86
C LEU A 13 0.41 -10.10 9.45
N GLU A 14 0.66 -11.12 8.63
CA GLU A 14 0.77 -12.51 9.09
C GLU A 14 1.96 -12.72 10.03
N LYS A 15 3.08 -12.03 9.82
CA LYS A 15 4.24 -12.10 10.71
C LYS A 15 3.93 -11.45 12.06
N GLU A 16 3.34 -10.26 12.04
CA GLU A 16 3.05 -9.49 13.26
C GLU A 16 1.89 -10.09 14.07
N PHE A 17 0.92 -10.72 13.40
CA PHE A 17 -0.28 -11.26 14.02
C PHE A 17 -0.37 -12.80 13.96
N LYS A 18 0.75 -13.49 13.68
CA LYS A 18 0.83 -14.95 13.64
C LYS A 18 0.37 -15.52 14.97
N GLY A 19 -0.71 -16.31 14.96
CA GLY A 19 -1.24 -16.96 16.17
C GLY A 19 -2.49 -16.29 16.78
N ARG A 20 -2.96 -15.15 16.25
CA ARG A 20 -4.34 -14.67 16.52
C ARG A 20 -5.38 -15.33 15.60
N ASP A 21 -5.10 -16.55 15.13
CA ASP A 21 -5.95 -17.29 14.21
C ASP A 21 -6.91 -18.22 14.99
N ASN A 22 -8.19 -17.83 14.97
CA ASN A 22 -9.43 -18.61 15.17
C ASN A 22 -9.67 -19.42 16.45
N THR A 23 -8.72 -19.59 17.37
CA THR A 23 -9.00 -20.29 18.65
C THR A 23 -9.55 -19.38 19.75
N THR A 24 -9.32 -18.06 19.64
CA THR A 24 -9.77 -17.05 20.62
C THR A 24 -10.97 -16.21 20.16
N GLY A 25 -11.52 -16.46 18.97
CA GLY A 25 -12.63 -15.68 18.42
C GLY A 25 -12.25 -14.29 17.87
N ILE A 26 -10.95 -13.96 17.77
CA ILE A 26 -10.49 -12.74 17.10
C ILE A 26 -10.71 -12.92 15.59
N ALA A 27 -11.70 -12.20 15.07
CA ALA A 27 -12.03 -12.21 13.64
C ALA A 27 -10.79 -11.87 12.79
N ARG A 28 -10.63 -12.57 11.66
CA ARG A 28 -9.55 -12.36 10.68
C ARG A 28 -9.25 -10.87 10.49
N MET A 29 -8.01 -10.46 10.80
CA MET A 29 -7.59 -9.03 10.85
C MET A 29 -7.58 -8.34 9.48
N TRP A 30 -7.63 -9.12 8.40
CA TRP A 30 -7.76 -8.65 7.03
C TRP A 30 -8.58 -9.61 6.17
N ARG A 31 -9.13 -9.11 5.06
CA ARG A 31 -9.87 -9.90 4.07
C ARG A 31 -9.73 -9.31 2.66
N HIS A 32 -9.67 -10.17 1.67
CA HIS A 32 -9.81 -9.76 0.26
C HIS A 32 -11.30 -9.56 -0.04
N HIS A 33 -11.63 -8.41 -0.63
CA HIS A 33 -12.99 -8.11 -1.05
C HIS A 33 -13.16 -8.35 -2.56
N LYS A 34 -14.38 -8.65 -3.00
CA LYS A 34 -14.72 -8.91 -4.41
C LYS A 34 -14.44 -7.74 -5.36
N ASN A 35 -14.26 -6.53 -4.82
CA ASN A 35 -13.89 -5.32 -5.57
C ASN A 35 -12.36 -5.21 -5.79
N GLY A 36 -11.59 -6.23 -5.38
CA GLY A 36 -10.15 -6.32 -5.56
C GLY A 36 -9.32 -5.62 -4.48
N PHE A 37 -9.94 -4.95 -3.51
CA PHE A 37 -9.21 -4.29 -2.42
C PHE A 37 -9.01 -5.22 -1.22
N LEU A 38 -7.93 -4.98 -0.49
CA LEU A 38 -7.69 -5.56 0.82
C LEU A 38 -8.35 -4.67 1.87
N TYR A 39 -9.15 -5.27 2.76
CA TYR A 39 -9.72 -4.60 3.91
C TYR A 39 -9.02 -5.12 5.16
N ILE A 40 -8.68 -4.22 6.07
CA ILE A 40 -8.04 -4.54 7.34
C ILE A 40 -8.83 -3.90 8.49
N LYS A 41 -8.72 -4.46 9.70
CA LYS A 41 -9.24 -3.81 10.91
C LYS A 41 -8.43 -2.55 11.22
N LYS A 42 -9.09 -1.51 11.74
CA LYS A 42 -8.42 -0.24 12.12
C LYS A 42 -7.28 -0.43 13.12
N GLU A 43 -7.41 -1.37 14.04
CA GLU A 43 -6.39 -1.65 15.06
C GLU A 43 -5.06 -2.16 14.50
N VAL A 44 -5.02 -2.62 13.25
CA VAL A 44 -3.77 -3.05 12.59
C VAL A 44 -3.19 -1.98 11.66
N PHE A 45 -3.81 -0.81 11.57
CA PHE A 45 -3.38 0.26 10.67
C PHE A 45 -1.94 0.70 10.95
N ASP A 46 -1.56 0.84 12.21
CA ASP A 46 -0.23 1.31 12.62
C ASP A 46 0.90 0.30 12.32
N TYR A 47 0.54 -0.94 11.97
CA TYR A 47 1.48 -2.01 11.61
C TYR A 47 1.72 -2.11 10.10
N LEU A 48 1.04 -1.28 9.31
CA LEU A 48 1.19 -1.27 7.87
C LEU A 48 2.56 -0.68 7.46
N PRO A 49 3.23 -1.27 6.46
CA PRO A 49 4.56 -0.84 6.07
C PRO A 49 4.54 0.50 5.31
N VAL A 50 5.63 1.27 5.40
CA VAL A 50 5.89 2.32 4.41
C VAL A 50 6.38 1.66 3.13
N ILE A 51 5.74 1.98 2.01
CA ILE A 51 6.08 1.41 0.70
C ILE A 51 7.15 2.30 0.07
N GLY A 52 8.33 1.74 -0.21
CA GLY A 52 9.40 2.41 -0.95
C GLY A 52 9.36 2.03 -2.44
N LEU A 53 9.27 3.02 -3.32
CA LEU A 53 9.30 2.83 -4.77
C LEU A 53 10.56 3.49 -5.35
N ARG A 54 11.36 2.72 -6.10
CA ARG A 54 12.44 3.28 -6.93
C ARG A 54 11.87 3.54 -8.32
N LEU A 55 11.99 4.78 -8.79
CA LEU A 55 11.42 5.22 -10.07
C LEU A 55 12.43 5.26 -11.21
N ASP A 56 13.70 5.11 -10.89
CA ASP A 56 14.75 4.92 -11.87
C ASP A 56 15.69 3.80 -11.41
N ASP A 57 16.50 3.34 -12.35
CA ASP A 57 17.36 2.17 -12.18
C ASP A 57 18.70 2.54 -11.53
N LYS A 58 18.89 3.79 -11.12
CA LYS A 58 20.17 4.27 -10.61
C LYS A 58 20.36 3.80 -9.16
N PRO A 59 21.56 3.30 -8.80
CA PRO A 59 21.84 2.80 -7.47
C PRO A 59 21.56 3.81 -6.35
N ASP A 60 21.79 5.10 -6.63
CA ASP A 60 21.71 6.19 -5.66
C ASP A 60 20.35 6.93 -5.68
N SER A 61 19.38 6.43 -6.46
CA SER A 61 18.08 7.09 -6.54
C SER A 61 17.29 6.93 -5.26
N ALA A 62 16.81 8.07 -4.74
CA ALA A 62 16.00 8.10 -3.54
C ALA A 62 14.69 7.35 -3.78
N ALA A 63 14.37 6.42 -2.87
CA ALA A 63 13.09 5.74 -2.91
C ALA A 63 11.98 6.71 -2.49
N VAL A 64 10.94 6.80 -3.32
CA VAL A 64 9.70 7.49 -3.03
C VAL A 64 8.95 6.72 -1.95
N LYS A 65 8.51 7.39 -0.89
CA LYS A 65 7.89 6.77 0.28
C LYS A 65 6.39 7.01 0.30
N ILE A 66 5.61 5.93 0.28
CA ILE A 66 4.16 5.99 0.40
C ILE A 66 3.76 5.40 1.75
N HIS A 67 3.40 6.27 2.69
CA HIS A 67 2.93 5.92 4.03
C HIS A 67 1.50 5.32 4.00
N PRO A 68 1.13 4.50 5.00
CA PRO A 68 -0.23 3.95 5.14
C PRO A 68 -1.34 4.99 4.98
N ARG A 69 -1.17 6.19 5.54
CA ARG A 69 -2.13 7.30 5.41
C ARG A 69 -2.44 7.70 3.96
N HIS A 70 -1.54 7.41 3.00
CA HIS A 70 -1.72 7.74 1.59
C HIS A 70 -2.40 6.60 0.82
N TYR A 71 -2.05 5.34 1.11
CA TYR A 71 -2.59 4.17 0.41
C TYR A 71 -3.79 3.51 1.11
N CYS A 72 -4.24 4.06 2.23
CA CYS A 72 -5.42 3.59 2.95
C CYS A 72 -6.55 4.61 2.95
N GLN A 73 -7.76 4.13 3.15
CA GLN A 73 -8.93 4.99 3.39
C GLN A 73 -9.89 4.30 4.36
N ASN A 74 -10.52 5.10 5.22
CA ASN A 74 -11.57 4.62 6.11
C ASN A 74 -12.72 4.03 5.27
N ALA A 75 -13.11 2.80 5.57
CA ALA A 75 -14.12 2.05 4.81
C ALA A 75 -15.31 1.61 5.67
N GLY A 76 -15.39 2.04 6.92
CA GLY A 76 -16.49 1.75 7.83
C GLY A 76 -16.19 2.14 9.26
N THR A 77 -16.97 1.62 10.21
CA THR A 77 -16.74 1.83 11.64
C THR A 77 -15.45 1.15 12.12
N GLU A 78 -15.15 -0.04 11.62
CA GLU A 78 -14.01 -0.87 12.08
C GLU A 78 -12.96 -1.18 11.01
N GLU A 79 -13.21 -0.83 9.75
CA GLU A 79 -12.38 -1.26 8.62
C GLU A 79 -11.69 -0.10 7.89
N VAL A 80 -10.52 -0.42 7.36
CA VAL A 80 -9.73 0.42 6.45
C VAL A 80 -9.54 -0.34 5.15
N ALA A 81 -9.81 0.31 4.02
CA ALA A 81 -9.49 -0.22 2.70
C ALA A 81 -8.06 0.17 2.29
N VAL A 82 -7.31 -0.79 1.77
CA VAL A 82 -5.94 -0.66 1.26
C VAL A 82 -5.99 -0.58 -0.27
N PHE A 83 -5.58 0.56 -0.83
CA PHE A 83 -5.61 0.91 -2.26
C PHE A 83 -4.37 0.41 -3.01
N VAL A 84 -3.93 -0.80 -2.68
CA VAL A 84 -2.87 -1.52 -3.39
C VAL A 84 -3.48 -2.80 -3.93
N ARG A 85 -3.46 -2.95 -5.26
CA ARG A 85 -4.12 -4.06 -5.95
C ARG A 85 -3.14 -4.85 -6.79
N TYR A 86 -3.37 -6.16 -6.88
CA TYR A 86 -2.73 -6.97 -7.89
C TYR A 86 -3.13 -6.50 -9.29
N SER A 87 -2.13 -6.32 -10.16
CA SER A 87 -2.29 -6.00 -11.56
C SER A 87 -1.09 -6.54 -12.33
N THR A 88 -1.31 -6.99 -13.57
CA THR A 88 -0.24 -7.40 -14.48
C THR A 88 0.56 -6.20 -15.01
N VAL A 89 0.02 -4.99 -14.86
CA VAL A 89 0.67 -3.71 -15.18
C VAL A 89 0.84 -2.91 -13.90
N SER A 90 2.04 -2.38 -13.66
CA SER A 90 2.29 -1.47 -12.54
C SER A 90 1.70 -0.10 -12.86
N VAL A 91 0.61 0.26 -12.18
CA VAL A 91 -0.04 1.57 -12.32
C VAL A 91 0.14 2.36 -11.03
N LEU A 92 0.76 3.54 -11.14
CA LEU A 92 0.84 4.49 -10.04
C LEU A 92 -0.45 5.31 -10.00
N GLY A 93 -1.27 5.05 -8.99
CA GLY A 93 -2.61 5.64 -8.87
C GLY A 93 -2.75 6.58 -7.67
N THR A 94 -3.98 6.64 -7.14
CA THR A 94 -4.38 7.49 -6.01
C THR A 94 -3.37 7.54 -4.85
N PRO A 95 -2.74 6.43 -4.40
CA PRO A 95 -1.76 6.50 -3.33
C PRO A 95 -0.58 7.43 -3.60
N LEU A 96 -0.06 7.44 -4.83
CA LEU A 96 1.06 8.30 -5.20
C LEU A 96 0.63 9.77 -5.20
N PHE A 97 -0.51 10.08 -5.83
CA PHE A 97 -1.02 11.45 -5.93
C PHE A 97 -1.46 12.06 -4.60
N ARG A 98 -1.74 11.22 -3.59
CA ARG A 98 -1.96 11.68 -2.21
C ARG A 98 -0.66 12.03 -1.51
N ALA A 99 0.39 11.25 -1.75
CA ALA A 99 1.69 11.44 -1.11
C ALA A 99 2.53 12.56 -1.76
N TYR A 100 2.36 12.76 -3.08
CA TYR A 100 3.18 13.66 -3.86
C TYR A 100 2.33 14.50 -4.81
N ARG A 101 2.71 15.77 -4.96
CA ARG A 101 2.32 16.58 -6.12
C ARG A 101 3.18 16.17 -7.30
N VAL A 102 2.51 15.76 -8.37
CA VAL A 102 3.16 15.30 -9.61
C VAL A 102 3.23 16.44 -10.61
N HIS A 103 4.45 16.74 -11.07
CA HIS A 103 4.69 17.68 -12.16
C HIS A 103 5.18 16.93 -13.39
N VAL A 104 4.52 17.14 -14.53
CA VAL A 104 4.89 16.53 -15.81
C VAL A 104 5.47 17.62 -16.69
N ASP A 105 6.76 17.52 -16.97
CA ASP A 105 7.47 18.36 -17.92
C ASP A 105 7.45 17.68 -19.29
N TYR A 106 6.57 18.18 -20.17
CA TYR A 106 6.43 17.68 -21.53
C TYR A 106 7.56 18.12 -22.46
N THR A 107 8.31 19.17 -22.12
CA THR A 107 9.42 19.68 -22.92
C THR A 107 10.66 18.80 -22.75
N ASN A 108 10.94 18.41 -21.51
CA ASN A 108 12.10 17.57 -21.18
C ASN A 108 11.75 16.08 -21.00
N HIS A 109 10.49 15.71 -21.18
CA HIS A 109 9.96 14.35 -20.95
C HIS A 109 10.29 13.80 -19.56
N LYS A 110 10.11 14.64 -18.53
CA LYS A 110 10.41 14.29 -17.14
C LYS A 110 9.17 14.37 -16.26
N ILE A 111 9.17 13.53 -15.22
CA ILE A 111 8.22 13.62 -14.12
C ILE A 111 9.00 14.01 -12.87
N ALA A 112 8.55 15.06 -12.20
CA ALA A 112 9.06 15.46 -10.88
C ALA A 112 7.99 15.20 -9.82
N LEU A 113 8.43 14.73 -8.66
CA LEU A 113 7.58 14.48 -7.50
C LEU A 113 7.99 15.42 -6.38
N LEU A 114 7.01 16.13 -5.82
CA LEU A 114 7.19 17.02 -4.68
C LEU A 114 6.35 16.47 -3.53
N GLU A 115 6.95 16.24 -2.36
CA GLU A 115 6.22 15.75 -1.18
C GLU A 115 5.14 16.76 -0.77
N ASN A 116 3.95 16.23 -0.43
CA ASN A 116 2.84 17.01 0.12
C ASN A 116 2.95 17.19 1.64
#